data_AF-A0A661UYQ6-F1
#
_entry.id   AF-A0A661UYQ6-F1
#
_cell.length_a   1.000
_cell.length_b   1.000
_cell.length_c   1.000
_cell.angle_alpha   90.00
_cell.angle_beta   90.00
_cell.angle_gamma   90.00
#
_symmetry.space_group_name_H-M   'P 1'
#
loop_
_entity.id
_entity.type
_entity.pdbx_description
1 polymer ?
#
loop_
_entity_poly.entity_id
_entity_poly.type
_entity_poly.pdbx_seq_one_letter_code
_entity_poly.pdbx_strand_id
1 'polypeptide(L)' 'MRAKQLKEAVKFAIKNKYPLLIKGSPGIGKTQIVTQACMEISADLIVSHPVVSDL' A
#
# COMPACT_ATOMS: atom_id res chain seq x y z
N MET A 1 8.53 -9.27 7.22
CA MET A 1 7.09 -9.12 7.55
C MET A 1 6.29 -10.07 6.67
N ARG A 2 5.36 -10.86 7.22
CA ARG A 2 4.51 -11.76 6.42
C ARG A 2 3.37 -10.98 5.76
N ALA A 3 2.79 -11.48 4.67
CA ALA A 3 1.72 -10.79 3.92
C ALA A 3 0.54 -10.35 4.81
N LYS A 4 0.09 -11.23 5.72
CA LYS A 4 -0.97 -10.91 6.70
C LYS A 4 -0.63 -9.71 7.58
N GLN A 5 0.60 -9.65 8.09
CA GLN A 5 1.05 -8.53 8.94
C GLN A 5 1.10 -7.22 8.17
N LEU A 6 1.54 -7.25 6.90
CA LEU A 6 1.55 -6.05 6.06
C LEU A 6 0.12 -5.52 5.83
N LYS A 7 -0.84 -6.40 5.53
CA LYS A 7 -2.24 -6.00 5.34
C LYS A 7 -2.81 -5.32 6.60
N GLU A 8 -2.56 -5.89 7.78
CA GLU A 8 -2.99 -5.28 9.04
C GLU A 8 -2.29 -3.94 9.30
N ALA A 9 -0.99 -3.81 9.00
CA ALA A 9 -0.27 -2.55 9.13
C ALA A 9 -0.81 -1.46 8.19
N VAL A 10 -1.17 -1.81 6.95
CA VAL A 10 -1.80 -0.87 6.00
C VAL A 10 -3.16 -0.42 6.53
N LYS A 11 -4.02 -1.34 6.96
CA LYS A 11 -5.33 -0.99 7.54
C LYS A 11 -5.19 -0.09 8.77
N PHE A 12 -4.24 -0.40 9.66
CA PHE A 12 -3.96 0.44 10.83
C PHE A 12 -3.51 1.84 10.42
N ALA A 13 -2.58 1.96 9.46
CA ALA A 13 -2.07 3.24 9.01
C ALA A 13 -3.17 4.10 8.38
N ILE A 14 -4.02 3.54 7.51
CA ILE A 14 -5.12 4.27 6.86
C ILE A 14 -6.11 4.78 7.92
N LYS A 15 -6.57 3.92 8.83
CA LYS A 15 -7.56 4.28 9.86
C LYS A 15 -7.06 5.40 10.79
N ASN A 16 -5.76 5.42 11.08
CA ASN A 16 -5.14 6.40 11.96
C ASN A 16 -4.45 7.55 11.21
N LYS A 17 -4.60 7.63 9.89
CA LYS A 17 -4.01 8.67 9.02
C LYS A 17 -2.48 8.78 9.15
N TYR A 18 -1.80 7.65 9.34
CA TYR A 18 -0.34 7.62 9.39
C TYR A 18 0.27 7.48 8.00
N PRO A 19 1.35 8.23 7.69
CA PRO A 19 2.16 7.95 6.51
C PRO A 19 2.87 6.60 6.67
N LEU A 20 2.85 5.78 5.61
CA LEU A 20 3.45 4.44 5.61
C LEU A 20 4.32 4.23 4.37
N LEU A 21 5.58 3.82 4.59
CA LEU A 21 6.49 3.40 3.53
C LEU A 21 6.62 1.87 3.51
N ILE A 22 6.36 1.24 2.36
CA ILE A 22 6.46 -0.21 2.17
C ILE A 22 7.66 -0.52 1.28
N LYS A 23 8.74 -1.06 1.86
CA LYS A 23 9.95 -1.49 1.13
C LYS A 23 9.91 -3.00 0.84
N GLY A 24 10.42 -3.38 -0.33
CA GLY A 24 10.68 -4.77 -0.70
C GLY A 24 10.98 -4.90 -2.20
N SER A 25 11.52 -6.04 -2.63
CA SER A 25 11.89 -6.28 -4.03
C SER A 25 10.70 -6.09 -4.99
N PRO A 26 10.94 -5.70 -6.26
CA PRO A 26 9.90 -5.72 -7.29
C PRO A 26 9.22 -7.09 -7.38
N GLY A 27 7.94 -7.13 -7.76
CA GLY A 27 7.21 -8.39 -7.98
C GLY A 27 6.74 -9.17 -6.74
N ILE A 28 7.04 -8.75 -5.51
CA ILE A 28 6.66 -9.50 -4.28
C ILE A 28 5.17 -9.39 -3.87
N GLY A 29 4.32 -8.76 -4.69
CA GLY A 29 2.90 -8.59 -4.39
C GLY A 29 2.51 -7.40 -3.49
N LYS A 30 3.38 -6.39 -3.32
CA LYS A 30 3.09 -5.20 -2.49
C LYS A 30 1.77 -4.52 -2.89
N THR A 31 1.61 -4.22 -4.17
CA THR A 31 0.42 -3.58 -4.73
C THR A 31 -0.83 -4.39 -4.41
N GLN A 32 -0.79 -5.70 -4.62
CA GLN A 32 -1.92 -6.59 -4.36
C GLN A 32 -2.35 -6.58 -2.89
N ILE A 33 -1.39 -6.56 -1.95
CA ILE A 33 -1.70 -6.49 -0.51
C ILE A 33 -2.35 -5.14 -0.15
N VAL A 34 -1.87 -4.03 -0.72
CA VAL A 34 -2.46 -2.70 -0.49
C VAL A 34 -3.89 -2.65 -1.06
N THR A 35 -4.11 -3.16 -2.27
CA THR A 35 -5.45 -3.26 -2.87
C THR A 35 -6.42 -4.02 -1.99
N GLN A 36 -6.03 -5.20 -1.48
CA GLN A 36 -6.86 -5.99 -0.57
C GLN A 36 -7.16 -5.25 0.74
N ALA A 37 -6.17 -4.56 1.32
CA ALA A 37 -6.36 -3.77 2.54
C ALA A 37 -7.40 -2.67 2.35
N CYS A 38 -7.33 -1.93 1.23
CA CYS A 38 -8.28 -0.86 0.88
C CYS A 38 -9.70 -1.41 0.69
N MET A 39 -9.85 -2.53 -0.04
CA MET A 39 -11.14 -3.20 -0.23
C MET A 39 -11.79 -3.60 1.10
N GLU A 40 -11.03 -4.17 2.03
CA GLU A 40 -11.54 -4.62 3.34
C GLU A 40 -12.05 -3.49 4.24
N ILE A 41 -11.57 -2.26 4.04
CA ILE A 41 -11.95 -1.11 4.86
C ILE A 41 -12.78 -0.07 4.08
N SER A 42 -13.21 -0.41 2.87
CA SER A 42 -13.95 0.49 1.98
C SER A 42 -13.24 1.83 1.76
N ALA A 43 -11.92 1.79 1.53
CA ALA A 43 -11.12 2.97 1.18
C ALA A 43 -10.84 3.01 -0.32
N ASP A 44 -10.83 4.22 -0.89
CA ASP A 44 -10.40 4.45 -2.26
C ASP A 44 -8.88 4.22 -2.40
N LEU A 45 -8.46 3.60 -3.51
CA LEU A 45 -7.06 3.40 -3.85
C LEU A 45 -6.69 4.26 -5.07
N ILE A 46 -5.81 5.24 -4.85
CA ILE A 46 -5.22 6.06 -5.91
C ILE A 46 -3.79 5.59 -6.15
N VAL A 47 -3.47 5.22 -7.39
CA VAL A 47 -2.12 4.84 -7.80
C VAL A 47 -1.53 5.93 -8.68
N SER A 48 -0.52 6.62 -8.16
CA SER A 48 0.24 7.62 -8.91
C SER A 48 1.57 7.03 -9.35
N HIS A 49 1.92 7.22 -10.61
CA HIS A 49 3.28 6.97 -11.08
C HIS A 49 4.11 8.23 -10.79
N PRO A 50 5.40 8.10 -10.42
CA PRO A 50 6.27 9.26 -10.41
C PRO A 50 6.26 9.86 -11.82
N VAL A 51 5.92 11.14 -11.92
CA VAL A 51 6.21 11.91 -13.14
C VAL A 51 7.72 12.00 -13.21
N VAL A 52 8.32 11.13 -14.02
CA VAL A 52 9.66 11.37 -14.55
C VAL A 52 9.47 12.36 -15.68
N SER A 53 9.65 13.64 -15.37
CA SER A 53 9.84 14.65 -16.42
C SER A 53 11.19 14.32 -17.07
N ASP A 54 11.17 13.82 -18.29
CA ASP A 54 12.35 13.56 -19.12
C ASP A 54 12.98 14.89 -19.59
N LEU A 55 13.47 15.71 -18.64
CA LEU A 55 14.30 16.89 -18.92
C LEU A 55 15.78 16.59 -18.70
#